data_AF-A0A0L0MWR3-F1
#
_entry.id   AF-A0A0L0MWR3-F1
#
_cell.length_a   1.000
_cell.length_b   1.000
_cell.length_c   1.000
_cell.angle_alpha   90.00
_cell.angle_beta   90.00
_cell.angle_gamma   90.00
#
_symmetry.space_group_name_H-M   'P 1'
#
loop_
_entity.id
_entity.type
_entity.pdbx_description
1 polymer ?
#
loop_
_entity_poly.entity_id
_entity_poly.type
_entity_poly.pdbx_seq_one_letter_code
_entity_poly.pdbx_strand_id
1 'polypeptide(L)'
;MIFNLLLFCIGTLSYAVVQSENSEGYQNVANFVNWYGNARGSQPQNLPATDVTQALYAFLSLKADGEVYSGDAYADLEKYYPARPWDEEGINAHGCVKQLYLLKKKHPSVKVVPSIGGWT
;
A
#
# COMPACT_ATOMS: atom_id res chain seq x y z
N MET A 1 -10.44 28.59 11.63
CA MET A 1 -10.33 29.48 10.46
C MET A 1 -9.83 28.65 9.29
N ILE A 2 -10.57 28.72 8.19
CA ILE A 2 -10.52 27.86 6.99
C ILE A 2 -9.15 27.93 6.30
N PHE A 3 -8.50 26.79 6.04
CA PHE A 3 -7.38 26.72 5.09
C PHE A 3 -7.79 25.92 3.86
N ASN A 4 -7.89 26.64 2.74
CA ASN A 4 -8.10 26.12 1.39
C ASN A 4 -6.92 25.25 0.96
N LEU A 5 -7.18 23.98 0.66
CA LEU A 5 -6.24 23.10 -0.01
C LEU A 5 -6.39 23.28 -1.53
N LEU A 6 -5.62 24.21 -2.12
CA LEU A 6 -5.42 24.23 -3.56
C LEU A 6 -4.43 23.11 -3.91
N LEU A 7 -4.95 22.00 -4.44
CA LEU A 7 -4.14 20.93 -5.01
C LEU A 7 -3.82 21.29 -6.47
N PHE A 8 -2.59 21.73 -6.73
CA PHE A 8 -2.09 21.94 -8.08
C PHE A 8 -1.43 20.63 -8.57
N CYS A 9 -2.10 19.93 -9.48
CA CYS A 9 -1.59 18.75 -10.16
C CYS A 9 -0.53 19.15 -11.21
N ILE A 10 0.74 18.79 -11.00
CA ILE A 10 1.67 18.49 -12.10
C ILE A 10 2.64 17.37 -11.67
N GLY A 11 2.43 16.15 -12.18
CA GLY A 11 3.47 15.28 -12.74
C GLY A 11 4.65 14.76 -11.93
N THR A 12 4.84 15.07 -10.65
CA THR A 12 5.97 14.53 -9.85
C THR A 12 5.48 13.65 -8.72
N LEU A 13 6.17 12.51 -8.52
CA LEU A 13 6.04 11.62 -7.37
C LEU A 13 5.92 12.48 -6.11
N SER A 14 4.71 12.59 -5.56
CA SER A 14 4.44 13.47 -4.43
C SER A 14 4.63 12.68 -3.14
N TYR A 15 5.65 13.03 -2.39
CA TYR A 15 5.80 12.60 -1.00
C TYR A 15 4.99 13.56 -0.13
N ALA A 16 3.88 13.08 0.43
CA ALA A 16 3.14 13.83 1.45
C ALA A 16 3.76 13.52 2.82
N VAL A 17 4.42 14.49 3.45
CA VAL A 17 4.82 14.39 4.85
C VAL A 17 3.58 14.63 5.70
N VAL A 18 2.95 13.57 6.17
CA VAL A 18 1.87 13.64 7.16
C VAL A 18 2.52 13.75 8.54
N GLN A 19 2.36 14.91 9.22
CA GLN A 19 2.67 14.99 10.65
C GLN A 19 1.65 14.15 11.44
N SER A 20 2.12 13.12 12.11
CA SER A 20 1.33 12.37 13.09
C SER A 20 1.39 13.11 14.42
N GLU A 21 0.23 13.47 14.99
CA GLU A 21 0.13 14.16 16.30
C GLU A 21 0.68 13.33 17.48
N ASN A 22 1.16 12.11 17.26
CA ASN A 22 1.60 11.20 18.33
C ASN A 22 2.88 10.41 18.00
N SER A 23 3.76 10.95 17.13
CA SER A 23 5.10 10.40 16.94
C SER A 23 6.14 11.50 17.12
N GLU A 24 7.07 11.33 18.05
CA GLU A 24 8.16 12.26 18.34
C GLU A 24 9.18 12.44 17.19
N GLY A 25 8.89 11.92 15.98
CA GLY A 25 9.76 11.99 14.81
C GLY A 25 9.01 12.09 13.48
N TYR A 26 9.76 12.43 12.42
CA TYR A 26 9.24 12.55 11.06
C TYR A 26 8.76 11.21 10.50
N GLN A 27 7.72 11.26 9.66
CA GLN A 27 7.20 10.11 8.94
C GLN A 27 7.66 10.17 7.48
N ASN A 28 8.24 9.08 6.98
CA ASN A 28 8.53 8.90 5.55
C ASN A 28 7.49 7.94 4.96
N VAL A 29 6.58 8.49 4.16
CA VAL A 29 5.41 7.78 3.64
C VAL A 29 5.58 7.53 2.14
N ALA A 30 5.47 6.27 1.74
CA ALA A 30 5.52 5.86 0.33
C ALA A 30 4.20 5.22 -0.11
N ASN A 31 3.71 5.60 -1.30
CA ASN A 31 2.58 4.92 -1.93
C ASN A 31 3.07 3.68 -2.69
N PHE A 32 2.51 2.52 -2.34
CA PHE A 32 2.63 1.30 -3.12
C PHE A 32 1.30 1.04 -3.82
N VAL A 33 1.32 1.06 -5.14
CA VAL A 33 0.11 1.00 -5.93
C VAL A 33 0.01 -0.33 -6.65
N ASN A 34 -1.10 -1.05 -6.48
CA ASN A 34 -1.25 -2.43 -6.93
C ASN A 34 -1.14 -2.59 -8.46
N TRP A 35 -1.61 -1.62 -9.26
CA TRP A 35 -1.55 -1.69 -10.72
C TRP A 35 -0.15 -1.48 -11.32
N TYR A 36 0.81 -0.88 -10.58
CA TYR A 36 2.18 -0.72 -11.07
C TYR A 36 2.94 -2.05 -11.14
N GLY A 37 2.46 -3.09 -10.44
CA GLY A 37 3.01 -4.43 -10.47
C GLY A 37 2.96 -5.11 -11.84
N ASN A 38 2.04 -4.68 -12.73
CA ASN A 38 1.88 -5.21 -14.08
C ASN A 38 2.60 -4.37 -15.14
N ALA A 39 2.62 -3.04 -15.01
CA ALA A 39 3.18 -2.14 -16.04
C ALA A 39 4.65 -1.72 -15.84
N ARG A 40 5.16 -1.77 -14.60
CA ARG A 40 6.52 -1.29 -14.27
C ARG A 40 7.37 -2.29 -13.49
N GLY A 41 6.86 -3.50 -13.27
CA GLY A 41 7.57 -4.53 -12.48
C GLY A 41 7.81 -4.13 -11.03
N SER A 42 7.10 -3.13 -10.50
CA SER A 42 7.21 -2.71 -9.10
C SER A 42 6.46 -3.71 -8.23
N GLN A 43 7.18 -4.58 -7.53
CA GLN A 43 6.58 -5.55 -6.62
C GLN A 43 6.73 -5.08 -5.16
N PRO A 44 5.92 -5.58 -4.21
CA PRO A 44 6.02 -5.16 -2.81
C PRO A 44 7.40 -5.42 -2.19
N GLN A 45 8.16 -6.40 -2.70
CA GLN A 45 9.52 -6.72 -2.26
C GLN A 45 10.53 -5.63 -2.62
N ASN A 46 10.20 -4.75 -3.57
CA ASN A 46 11.05 -3.64 -3.99
C ASN A 46 10.87 -2.38 -3.12
N LEU A 47 9.97 -2.40 -2.12
CA LEU A 47 9.82 -1.27 -1.20
C LEU A 47 11.10 -1.05 -0.38
N PRO A 48 11.61 0.19 -0.29
CA PRO A 48 12.78 0.52 0.52
C PRO A 48 12.43 0.55 2.01
N ALA A 49 12.18 -0.62 2.59
CA ALA A 49 11.64 -0.81 3.93
C ALA A 49 12.55 -0.30 5.07
N THR A 50 13.80 0.05 4.77
CA THR A 50 14.72 0.72 5.71
C THR A 50 14.51 2.22 5.79
N ASP A 51 13.96 2.81 4.72
CA ASP A 51 13.92 4.26 4.56
C ASP A 51 12.52 4.81 4.82
N VAL A 52 11.48 3.97 4.71
CA VAL A 52 10.09 4.35 4.93
C VAL A 52 9.64 4.01 6.35
N THR A 53 8.77 4.85 6.91
CA THR A 53 8.06 4.54 8.16
C THR A 53 6.66 4.01 7.88
N GLN A 54 6.05 4.40 6.74
CA GLN A 54 4.72 3.94 6.35
C GLN A 54 4.65 3.64 4.85
N ALA A 55 4.02 2.53 4.50
CA ALA A 55 3.63 2.19 3.14
C ALA A 55 2.11 2.26 3.01
N LEU A 56 1.63 3.14 2.13
CA LEU A 56 0.21 3.26 1.78
C LEU A 56 -0.09 2.28 0.64
N TYR A 57 -0.94 1.29 0.90
CA TYR A 57 -1.37 0.32 -0.10
C TYR A 57 -2.56 0.88 -0.90
N ALA A 58 -2.31 1.28 -2.14
CA ALA A 58 -3.25 2.03 -2.96
C ALA A 58 -3.74 1.22 -4.19
N PHE A 59 -5.01 1.27 -4.60
CA PHE A 59 -6.17 1.75 -3.83
C PHE A 59 -7.20 0.62 -3.65
N LEU A 60 -7.78 0.54 -2.46
CA LEU A 60 -9.04 -0.16 -2.26
C LEU A 60 -10.19 0.72 -2.75
N SER A 61 -11.20 0.10 -3.33
CA SER A 61 -12.39 0.78 -3.86
C SER A 61 -13.50 0.87 -2.82
N LEU A 62 -14.44 1.80 -3.02
CA LEU A 62 -15.56 2.05 -2.12
C LEU A 62 -16.87 1.99 -2.91
N LYS A 63 -17.83 1.19 -2.44
CA LYS A 63 -19.19 1.14 -2.99
C LYS A 63 -20.04 2.30 -2.46
N ALA A 64 -21.18 2.56 -3.12
CA ALA A 64 -22.11 3.61 -2.73
C ALA A 64 -22.74 3.41 -1.34
N ASP A 65 -22.80 2.16 -0.87
CA ASP A 65 -23.27 1.79 0.47
C ASP A 65 -22.18 1.89 1.55
N GLY A 66 -20.96 2.25 1.18
CA GLY A 66 -19.81 2.37 2.09
C GLY A 66 -18.96 1.11 2.24
N GLU A 67 -19.28 0.01 1.53
CA GLU A 67 -18.43 -1.18 1.56
C GLU A 67 -17.08 -0.94 0.86
N VAL A 68 -15.98 -1.19 1.56
CA VAL A 68 -14.63 -1.15 1.01
C VAL A 68 -14.27 -2.51 0.45
N TYR A 69 -13.78 -2.55 -0.79
CA TYR A 69 -13.45 -3.78 -1.50
C TYR A 69 -12.16 -3.66 -2.31
N SER A 70 -11.60 -4.80 -2.70
CA SER A 70 -10.44 -4.88 -3.58
C SER A 70 -10.82 -4.52 -5.02
N GLY A 71 -10.16 -3.53 -5.61
CA GLY A 71 -10.35 -3.18 -7.03
C GLY A 71 -9.64 -4.13 -8.00
N ASP A 72 -8.63 -4.87 -7.53
CA ASP A 72 -7.89 -5.88 -8.29
C ASP A 72 -7.60 -7.08 -7.37
N ALA A 73 -8.59 -7.97 -7.24
CA ALA A 73 -8.49 -9.14 -6.37
C ALA A 73 -7.32 -10.06 -6.76
N TYR A 74 -6.98 -10.11 -8.06
CA TYR A 74 -5.86 -10.88 -8.54
C TYR A 74 -4.55 -10.36 -7.95
N ALA A 75 -4.26 -9.06 -8.11
CA ALA A 75 -3.04 -8.47 -7.55
C ALA A 75 -3.02 -8.50 -6.02
N ASP A 76 -4.18 -8.24 -5.38
CA ASP A 76 -4.29 -8.07 -3.94
C ASP A 76 -4.20 -9.41 -3.19
N LEU A 77 -4.92 -10.44 -3.65
CA LEU A 77 -5.22 -11.64 -2.87
C LEU A 77 -4.85 -12.96 -3.56
N GLU A 78 -4.77 -13.03 -4.89
CA GLU A 78 -4.66 -14.31 -5.60
C GLU A 78 -3.27 -14.55 -6.22
N LYS A 79 -2.56 -13.49 -6.62
CA LYS A 79 -1.29 -13.60 -7.35
C LYS A 79 -0.25 -14.36 -6.53
N TYR A 80 0.23 -15.44 -7.14
CA TYR A 80 1.29 -16.28 -6.58
C TYR A 80 2.67 -15.66 -6.85
N TYR A 81 3.41 -15.38 -5.78
CA TYR A 81 4.81 -14.93 -5.84
C TYR A 81 5.76 -16.07 -5.53
N PRO A 82 6.83 -16.29 -6.31
CA PRO A 82 7.73 -17.43 -6.09
C PRO A 82 8.41 -17.37 -4.72
N ALA A 83 7.87 -18.10 -3.73
CA ALA A 83 8.50 -18.40 -2.45
C ALA A 83 7.78 -19.55 -1.72
N ARG A 84 8.52 -20.65 -1.51
CA ARG A 84 8.15 -21.91 -0.81
C ARG A 84 6.92 -22.67 -1.36
N PRO A 85 6.80 -23.99 -1.09
CA PRO A 85 5.73 -24.82 -1.65
C PRO A 85 4.34 -24.32 -1.25
N TRP A 86 3.40 -24.47 -2.18
CA TRP A 86 2.05 -23.89 -2.14
C TRP A 86 1.01 -24.75 -1.41
N ASP A 87 1.45 -25.76 -0.67
CA ASP A 87 0.57 -26.62 0.11
C ASP A 87 0.25 -25.97 1.47
N GLU A 88 -0.48 -24.85 1.41
CA GLU A 88 -1.07 -24.22 2.58
C GLU A 88 -2.55 -24.64 2.66
N GLU A 89 -2.90 -25.46 3.66
CA GLU A 89 -4.30 -25.83 3.91
C GLU A 89 -5.13 -24.59 4.31
N GLY A 90 -6.40 -24.57 3.93
CA GLY A 90 -7.36 -23.53 4.31
C GLY A 90 -7.48 -22.35 3.34
N ILE A 91 -8.18 -21.29 3.78
CA ILE A 91 -8.40 -20.06 3.01
C ILE A 91 -7.26 -19.09 3.32
N ASN A 92 -6.37 -18.90 2.35
CA ASN A 92 -5.15 -18.11 2.51
C ASN A 92 -5.15 -16.87 1.60
N ALA A 93 -4.65 -15.75 2.12
CA ALA A 93 -4.38 -14.57 1.31
C ALA A 93 -3.00 -14.68 0.65
N HIS A 94 -2.93 -14.45 -0.65
CA HIS A 94 -1.70 -14.36 -1.44
C HIS A 94 -1.47 -12.90 -1.87
N GLY A 95 -1.05 -12.70 -3.13
CA GLY A 95 -0.91 -11.38 -3.73
C GLY A 95 -0.01 -10.43 -2.96
N CYS A 96 -0.24 -9.15 -3.18
CA CYS A 96 0.47 -8.08 -2.50
C CYS A 96 0.21 -8.07 -0.98
N VAL A 97 -0.96 -8.53 -0.53
CA VAL A 97 -1.28 -8.63 0.90
C VAL A 97 -0.28 -9.53 1.63
N LYS A 98 0.00 -10.73 1.08
CA LYS A 98 1.00 -11.65 1.66
C LYS A 98 2.40 -11.04 1.65
N GLN A 99 2.80 -10.37 0.56
CA GLN A 99 4.14 -9.78 0.46
C GLN A 99 4.35 -8.61 1.42
N LEU A 100 3.34 -7.74 1.59
CA LEU A 100 3.40 -6.64 2.55
C LEU A 100 3.40 -7.15 3.99
N TYR A 101 2.66 -8.23 4.28
CA TYR A 101 2.73 -8.90 5.57
C TYR A 101 4.15 -9.44 5.86
N LEU A 102 4.77 -10.12 4.90
CA LEU A 102 6.15 -10.60 5.03
C LEU A 102 7.16 -9.45 5.21
N LEU A 103 6.97 -8.33 4.52
CA LEU A 103 7.78 -7.13 4.67
C LEU A 103 7.70 -6.57 6.09
N LYS A 104 6.49 -6.45 6.65
CA LYS A 104 6.28 -6.01 8.04
C LYS A 104 6.95 -6.95 9.05
N LYS A 105 6.91 -8.26 8.83
CA LYS A 105 7.60 -9.22 9.72
C LYS A 105 9.11 -8.99 9.73
N LYS A 106 9.70 -8.57 8.61
CA LYS A 106 11.13 -8.26 8.50
C LYS A 106 11.47 -6.87 9.02
N HIS A 107 10.56 -5.91 8.89
CA HIS A 107 10.72 -4.51 9.25
C HIS A 107 9.56 -4.06 10.17
N PRO A 108 9.58 -4.41 11.48
CA PRO A 108 8.45 -4.20 12.39
C PRO A 108 8.14 -2.72 12.68
N SER A 109 9.09 -1.81 12.40
CA SER A 109 8.89 -0.36 12.48
C SER A 109 8.03 0.18 11.33
N VAL A 110 7.93 -0.54 10.21
CA VAL A 110 7.16 -0.12 9.03
C VAL A 110 5.68 -0.41 9.24
N LYS A 111 4.86 0.62 9.12
CA LYS A 111 3.40 0.49 9.08
C LYS A 111 2.95 0.27 7.64
N VAL A 112 1.96 -0.59 7.44
CA VAL A 112 1.26 -0.71 6.14
C VAL A 112 -0.17 -0.31 6.39
N VAL A 113 -0.67 0.65 5.62
CA VAL A 113 -1.99 1.26 5.77
C VAL A 113 -2.74 1.15 4.44
N PRO A 114 -3.96 0.61 4.40
CA PRO A 114 -4.77 0.61 3.19
C PRO A 114 -5.19 2.05 2.84
N SER A 115 -4.99 2.44 1.59
CA SER A 115 -5.47 3.69 1.02
C SER A 115 -6.74 3.41 0.22
N ILE A 116 -7.81 4.15 0.49
CA ILE A 116 -9.15 3.92 -0.08
C ILE A 116 -9.51 5.09 -1.00
N GLY A 117 -10.04 4.81 -2.19
CA GLY A 117 -10.43 5.80 -3.19
C GLY A 117 -9.33 6.04 -4.23
N GLY A 118 -8.77 7.25 -4.25
CA GLY A 118 -7.86 7.69 -5.32
C GLY A 118 -8.61 8.24 -6.55
N TRP A 119 -7.88 8.85 -7.47
CA TRP A 119 -8.43 9.28 -8.76
C TRP A 119 -8.25 8.16 -9.78
N THR A 120 -9.35 7.67 -10.33
CA THR A 120 -9.41 6.62 -11.35
C THR A 120 -10.05 7.12 -12.64
#